data_AF-F0GXI1-F1
#
_entry.id   AF-F0GXI1-F1
#
_cell.length_a   1.000
_cell.length_b   1.000
_cell.length_c   1.000
_cell.angle_alpha   90.00
_cell.angle_beta   90.00
_cell.angle_gamma   90.00
#
_symmetry.space_group_name_H-M   'P 1'
#
loop_
_entity.id
_entity.type
_entity.pdbx_description
1 polymer ?
#
loop_
_entity_poly.entity_id
_entity_poly.type
_entity_poly.pdbx_seq_one_letter_code
_entity_poly.pdbx_strand_id
1 'polypeptide(L)'
;MHLLIENKTDEEIKFDIDLEKTVAEVLKTEGLEDNYEVSITFVDRKEIHKLNKEFRGVDRPTDVLSFPLDDEILIPNEDIMLGDIVICLDVAKDQAIEFGHSLRREVMYLTCHSTLHLLGYDHMEEDEKREMRTREKEVMKNLRVFKSDSKETFDHADKNDYAREKIDPSGKMTTEEFKSLRDDLKEEIKEELRIEQRYANVDYGKIYTKEDLTHGQKFLKGFDYAYEGLVFAINHEKNMKFHILACAIVLVASLFFNISRIEMMFLVFAITSVIALELVNTALENAIDISTDGRWLYLAKSAKDVSAAATFISALNALFIGYLIFFDKFLNFYDSVILRIARRPSHLALISISLIIIITVFFKGIFYEGHGTAFRGGFVSGHTSVSFGLATMGIMMVDNPLVRLILLGLALIVAESRYEANIHSTKEILRGAILGISVALVIFGVFS
;
A
#
# COMPACT_ATOMS: atom_id res chain seq x y z
N MET A 1 -25.48 33.04 13.06
CA MET A 1 -24.36 32.44 12.34
C MET A 1 -23.70 33.60 11.67
N HIS A 2 -22.41 33.77 11.88
CA HIS A 2 -21.65 34.88 11.32
C HIS A 2 -20.67 34.33 10.28
N LEU A 3 -20.70 34.88 9.06
CA LEU A 3 -19.84 34.46 7.97
C LEU A 3 -18.95 35.63 7.57
N LEU A 4 -17.64 35.45 7.70
CA LEU A 4 -16.64 36.40 7.22
C LEU A 4 -16.15 35.96 5.85
N ILE A 5 -16.28 36.81 4.84
CA ILE A 5 -15.81 36.50 3.48
C ILE A 5 -14.71 37.49 3.11
N GLU A 6 -13.51 36.97 2.83
CA GLU A 6 -12.38 37.74 2.33
C GLU A 6 -12.02 37.28 0.91
N ASN A 7 -11.88 38.22 -0.01
CA ASN A 7 -11.48 37.91 -1.39
C ASN A 7 -10.11 38.54 -1.68
N LYS A 8 -9.09 37.70 -1.86
CA LYS A 8 -7.71 38.11 -2.20
C LYS A 8 -7.41 37.94 -3.70
N THR A 9 -8.43 37.71 -4.50
CA THR A 9 -8.31 37.58 -5.96
C THR A 9 -8.73 38.87 -6.67
N ASP A 10 -8.34 39.00 -7.94
CA ASP A 10 -8.72 40.14 -8.79
C ASP A 10 -10.16 40.01 -9.35
N GLU A 11 -10.89 38.96 -8.99
CA GLU A 11 -12.21 38.64 -9.55
C GLU A 11 -13.36 39.05 -8.63
N GLU A 12 -14.46 39.54 -9.21
CA GLU A 12 -15.68 39.88 -8.47
C GLU A 12 -16.48 38.61 -8.14
N ILE A 13 -16.58 38.26 -6.86
CA ILE A 13 -17.35 37.11 -6.36
C ILE A 13 -18.77 37.56 -6.01
N LYS A 14 -19.78 36.83 -6.47
CA LYS A 14 -21.21 37.12 -6.21
C LYS A 14 -21.93 35.98 -5.48
N PHE A 15 -21.17 35.16 -4.74
CA PHE A 15 -21.67 33.96 -4.08
C PHE A 15 -21.99 34.15 -2.60
N ASP A 16 -21.88 35.36 -2.03
CA ASP A 16 -21.98 35.61 -0.58
C ASP A 16 -23.25 35.01 0.04
N ILE A 17 -24.41 35.22 -0.60
CA ILE A 17 -25.70 34.68 -0.14
C ILE A 17 -25.74 33.15 -0.24
N ASP A 18 -25.08 32.57 -1.24
CA ASP A 18 -25.04 31.13 -1.44
C ASP A 18 -24.14 30.44 -0.42
N LEU A 19 -23.01 31.06 -0.07
CA LEU A 19 -22.10 30.60 0.96
C LEU A 19 -22.77 30.63 2.33
N GLU A 20 -23.43 31.74 2.68
CA GLU A 20 -24.18 31.90 3.93
C GLU A 20 -25.25 30.82 4.07
N LYS A 21 -26.05 30.60 3.01
CA LYS A 21 -27.05 29.52 3.01
C LYS A 21 -26.43 28.13 3.14
N THR A 22 -25.26 27.92 2.53
CA THR A 22 -24.59 26.61 2.58
C THR A 22 -24.15 26.29 3.99
N VAL A 23 -23.43 27.21 4.65
CA VAL A 23 -22.97 27.02 6.04
C VAL A 23 -24.17 26.87 6.98
N ALA A 24 -25.19 27.71 6.84
CA ALA A 24 -26.40 27.64 7.67
C ALA A 24 -27.13 26.29 7.55
N GLU A 25 -27.23 25.74 6.33
CA GLU A 25 -27.88 24.45 6.13
C GLU A 25 -27.02 23.27 6.64
N VAL A 26 -25.69 23.36 6.59
CA VAL A 26 -24.79 22.38 7.24
C VAL A 26 -25.04 22.37 8.75
N LEU A 27 -24.97 23.53 9.41
CA LEU A 27 -25.19 23.66 10.86
C LEU A 27 -26.56 23.11 11.28
N LYS A 28 -27.60 23.48 10.53
CA LYS A 28 -28.97 23.02 10.77
C LYS A 28 -29.14 21.51 10.57
N THR A 29 -28.47 20.93 9.57
CA THR A 29 -28.50 19.48 9.31
C THR A 29 -27.85 18.69 10.45
N GLU A 30 -26.81 19.25 11.07
CA GLU A 30 -26.16 18.69 12.25
C GLU A 30 -26.85 19.06 13.58
N GLY A 31 -27.98 19.79 13.53
CA GLY A 31 -28.77 20.15 14.71
C GLY A 31 -28.11 21.19 15.60
N LEU A 32 -27.18 21.97 15.06
CA LEU A 32 -26.47 23.04 15.76
C LEU A 32 -27.26 24.35 15.69
N GLU A 33 -27.11 25.20 16.72
CA GLU A 33 -27.71 26.53 16.76
C GLU A 33 -26.92 27.53 15.89
N ASP A 34 -27.53 28.67 15.55
CA ASP A 34 -26.92 29.70 14.70
C ASP A 34 -25.88 30.55 15.47
N ASN A 35 -25.09 30.00 16.39
CA ASN A 35 -24.11 30.75 17.18
C ASN A 35 -22.66 30.44 16.78
N TYR A 36 -22.41 30.14 15.51
CA TYR A 36 -21.07 29.83 14.98
C TYR A 36 -20.58 30.90 14.01
N GLU A 37 -19.26 31.12 14.04
CA GLU A 37 -18.53 31.96 13.09
C GLU A 37 -17.64 31.10 12.18
N VAL A 38 -17.71 31.34 10.87
CA VAL A 38 -16.83 30.71 9.86
C VAL A 38 -16.19 31.81 9.01
N SER A 39 -14.92 31.67 8.70
CA SER A 39 -14.21 32.55 7.76
C SER A 39 -13.97 31.83 6.43
N ILE A 40 -14.30 32.46 5.31
CA ILE A 40 -14.03 31.95 3.97
C ILE A 40 -13.13 32.95 3.24
N THR A 41 -11.92 32.50 2.87
CA THR A 41 -10.96 33.29 2.10
C THR A 41 -10.78 32.72 0.70
N PHE A 42 -11.00 33.54 -0.33
CA PHE A 42 -10.71 33.19 -1.71
C PHE A 42 -9.31 33.62 -2.12
N VAL A 43 -8.54 32.71 -2.72
CA VAL A 43 -7.14 32.92 -3.10
C VAL A 43 -6.83 32.39 -4.51
N ASP A 44 -5.67 32.79 -5.05
CA ASP A 44 -5.14 32.29 -6.32
C ASP A 44 -4.36 30.97 -6.15
N ARG A 45 -3.96 30.35 -7.27
CA ARG A 45 -3.14 29.11 -7.23
C ARG A 45 -1.82 29.23 -6.50
N LYS A 46 -1.18 30.41 -6.53
CA LYS A 46 0.15 30.58 -5.95
C LYS A 46 0.05 30.57 -4.43
N GLU A 47 -0.95 31.27 -3.89
CA GLU A 47 -1.16 31.36 -2.46
C GLU A 47 -1.64 30.02 -1.88
N ILE A 48 -2.61 29.32 -2.51
CA ILE A 48 -3.05 28.02 -1.99
C ILE A 48 -1.94 26.96 -2.07
N HIS A 49 -1.08 27.01 -3.08
CA HIS A 49 0.08 26.12 -3.18
C HIS A 49 1.08 26.37 -2.06
N LYS A 50 1.35 27.63 -1.74
CA LYS A 50 2.19 28.02 -0.60
C LYS A 50 1.60 27.52 0.72
N LEU A 51 0.30 27.73 0.95
CA LEU A 51 -0.40 27.26 2.16
C LEU A 51 -0.38 25.73 2.26
N ASN A 52 -0.64 25.01 1.17
CA ASN A 52 -0.63 23.55 1.16
C ASN A 52 0.77 22.97 1.49
N LYS A 53 1.82 23.63 1.01
CA LYS A 53 3.20 23.29 1.34
C LYS A 53 3.53 23.59 2.80
N GLU A 54 3.12 24.74 3.31
CA GLU A 54 3.42 25.22 4.66
C GLU A 54 2.72 24.38 5.74
N PHE A 55 1.42 24.10 5.56
CA PHE A 55 0.59 23.45 6.58
C PHE A 55 0.45 21.93 6.41
N ARG A 56 0.51 21.40 5.18
CA ARG A 56 0.37 19.95 4.90
C ARG A 56 1.65 19.28 4.39
N GLY A 57 2.70 20.05 4.08
CA GLY A 57 3.94 19.52 3.49
C GLY A 57 3.79 19.03 2.06
N VAL A 58 2.69 19.37 1.37
CA VAL A 58 2.39 18.89 0.01
C VAL A 58 2.71 19.97 -1.02
N ASP A 59 3.67 19.70 -1.91
CA ASP A 59 4.18 20.66 -2.89
C ASP A 59 3.32 20.69 -4.19
N ARG A 60 2.01 20.96 -4.06
CA ARG A 60 1.08 21.15 -5.20
C ARG A 60 -0.09 22.06 -4.83
N PRO A 61 -0.74 22.77 -5.77
CA PRO A 61 -1.99 23.48 -5.49
C PRO A 61 -3.12 22.48 -5.18
N THR A 62 -4.08 22.92 -4.38
CA THR A 62 -5.33 22.19 -4.09
C THR A 62 -6.52 23.12 -4.33
N ASP A 63 -7.71 22.56 -4.33
CA ASP A 63 -9.00 23.23 -4.44
C ASP A 63 -9.39 23.97 -3.15
N VAL A 64 -9.30 23.31 -1.99
CA VAL A 64 -9.66 23.89 -0.70
C VAL A 64 -8.76 23.40 0.44
N LEU A 65 -8.57 24.25 1.45
CA LEU A 65 -7.97 23.92 2.74
C LEU A 65 -8.90 24.37 3.86
N SER A 66 -9.03 23.54 4.90
CA SER A 66 -9.80 23.85 6.11
C SER A 66 -8.88 23.89 7.32
N PHE A 67 -8.99 24.93 8.14
CA PHE A 67 -8.20 25.14 9.35
C PHE A 67 -9.17 25.26 10.54
N PRO A 68 -9.44 24.15 11.25
CA PRO A 68 -10.27 24.20 12.46
C PRO A 68 -9.57 24.99 13.55
N LEU A 69 -10.34 25.80 14.29
CA LEU A 69 -9.89 26.46 15.52
C LEU A 69 -10.15 25.53 16.70
N ASP A 70 -9.13 25.27 17.54
CA ASP A 70 -9.30 24.47 18.76
C ASP A 70 -10.12 25.24 19.81
N ASP A 71 -11.10 24.55 20.41
CA ASP A 71 -12.15 25.02 21.34
C ASP A 71 -11.67 25.55 22.72
N GLU A 72 -10.49 26.17 22.83
CA GLU A 72 -9.94 26.54 24.15
C GLU A 72 -10.46 27.88 24.71
N ILE A 73 -11.20 28.69 23.94
CA ILE A 73 -11.67 30.02 24.39
C ILE A 73 -13.17 30.23 24.07
N LEU A 74 -14.03 29.77 24.98
CA LEU A 74 -15.46 30.12 24.96
C LEU A 74 -15.67 31.49 25.62
N ILE A 75 -15.92 32.52 24.80
CA ILE A 75 -16.30 33.85 25.28
C ILE A 75 -17.82 33.87 25.51
N PRO A 76 -18.32 34.15 26.72
CA PRO A 76 -19.76 34.21 26.96
C PRO A 76 -20.43 35.30 26.11
N ASN A 77 -21.49 34.93 25.36
CA ASN A 77 -22.26 35.77 24.45
C ASN A 77 -21.57 36.18 23.12
N GLU A 78 -20.54 35.47 22.68
CA GLU A 78 -19.99 35.58 21.32
C GLU A 78 -20.19 34.26 20.55
N ASP A 79 -20.16 34.35 19.21
CA ASP A 79 -20.28 33.18 18.34
C ASP A 79 -19.03 32.29 18.48
N ILE A 80 -19.22 30.96 18.43
CA ILE A 80 -18.16 29.95 18.48
C ILE A 80 -17.44 29.93 17.12
N MET A 81 -16.15 30.26 17.10
CA MET A 81 -15.35 30.27 15.87
C MET A 81 -14.98 28.84 15.44
N LEU A 82 -15.54 28.37 14.33
CA LEU A 82 -15.25 27.02 13.79
C LEU A 82 -13.90 26.94 13.09
N GLY A 83 -13.46 28.01 12.44
CA GLY A 83 -12.21 28.02 11.70
C GLY A 83 -12.25 28.76 10.37
N ASP A 84 -11.16 28.59 9.62
CA ASP A 84 -10.95 29.20 8.31
C ASP A 84 -11.08 28.17 7.18
N ILE A 85 -11.77 28.56 6.12
CA ILE A 85 -11.87 27.83 4.85
C ILE A 85 -11.16 28.66 3.79
N VAL A 86 -10.17 28.09 3.11
CA VAL A 86 -9.42 28.77 2.05
C VAL A 86 -9.68 28.08 0.72
N ILE A 87 -10.37 28.75 -0.20
CA ILE A 87 -10.78 28.20 -1.50
C ILE A 87 -9.96 28.84 -2.63
N CYS A 88 -9.42 28.02 -3.53
CA CYS A 88 -8.77 28.50 -4.75
C CYS A 88 -9.75 28.57 -5.92
N LEU A 89 -10.10 29.80 -6.33
CA LEU A 89 -11.06 30.02 -7.42
C LEU A 89 -10.59 29.44 -8.75
N ASP A 90 -9.30 29.58 -9.08
CA ASP A 90 -8.78 29.06 -10.34
C ASP A 90 -8.95 27.54 -10.43
N VAL A 91 -8.72 26.81 -9.33
CA VAL A 91 -8.84 25.35 -9.29
C VAL A 91 -10.30 24.93 -9.31
N ALA A 92 -11.17 25.62 -8.56
CA ALA A 92 -12.61 25.40 -8.58
C ALA A 92 -13.21 25.62 -9.99
N LYS A 93 -12.68 26.58 -10.76
CA LYS A 93 -13.08 26.79 -12.16
C LYS A 93 -12.70 25.63 -13.07
N ASP A 94 -11.46 25.15 -12.97
CA ASP A 94 -11.00 23.99 -13.75
C ASP A 94 -11.87 22.76 -13.43
N GLN A 95 -12.14 22.52 -12.14
CA GLN A 95 -13.02 21.44 -11.69
C GLN A 95 -14.45 21.61 -12.21
N ALA A 96 -15.01 22.82 -12.13
CA ALA A 96 -16.33 23.09 -12.66
C ALA A 96 -16.45 22.77 -14.17
N ILE A 97 -15.44 23.14 -14.96
CA ILE A 97 -15.36 22.82 -16.39
C ILE A 97 -15.19 21.31 -16.61
N GLU A 98 -14.27 20.67 -15.89
CA GLU A 98 -13.96 19.24 -16.01
C GLU A 98 -15.17 18.36 -15.67
N PHE A 99 -15.90 18.71 -14.61
CA PHE A 99 -17.05 17.95 -14.15
C PHE A 99 -18.36 18.35 -14.84
N GLY A 100 -18.37 19.46 -15.57
CA GLY A 100 -19.51 19.93 -16.35
C GLY A 100 -20.65 20.46 -15.48
N HIS A 101 -20.32 21.29 -14.48
CA HIS A 101 -21.29 22.05 -13.68
C HIS A 101 -20.84 23.49 -13.48
N SER A 102 -21.70 24.34 -12.92
CA SER A 102 -21.37 25.75 -12.68
C SER A 102 -20.31 25.93 -11.59
N LEU A 103 -19.51 27.01 -11.71
CA LEU A 103 -18.57 27.44 -10.67
C LEU A 103 -19.28 27.68 -9.33
N ARG A 104 -20.49 28.27 -9.38
CA ARG A 104 -21.36 28.46 -8.23
C ARG A 104 -21.57 27.16 -7.46
N ARG A 105 -21.95 26.09 -8.16
CA ARG A 105 -22.17 24.79 -7.54
C ARG A 105 -20.88 24.24 -6.91
N GLU A 106 -19.75 24.39 -7.59
CA GLU A 106 -18.47 23.88 -7.07
C GLU A 106 -18.06 24.60 -5.80
N VAL A 107 -18.16 25.93 -5.78
CA VAL A 107 -17.86 26.73 -4.59
C VAL A 107 -18.80 26.39 -3.42
N MET A 108 -20.09 26.18 -3.68
CA MET A 108 -21.03 25.71 -2.64
C MET A 108 -20.67 24.31 -2.13
N TYR A 109 -20.27 23.40 -3.02
CA TYR A 109 -19.84 22.06 -2.61
C TYR A 109 -18.58 22.09 -1.76
N LEU A 110 -17.53 22.81 -2.18
CA LEU A 110 -16.29 22.99 -1.41
C LEU A 110 -16.57 23.63 -0.04
N THR A 111 -17.49 24.59 0.01
CA THR A 111 -17.90 25.22 1.29
C THR A 111 -18.60 24.22 2.21
N CYS A 112 -19.53 23.41 1.68
CA CYS A 112 -20.20 22.34 2.44
C CYS A 112 -19.19 21.33 2.97
N HIS A 113 -18.31 20.83 2.09
CA HIS A 113 -17.27 19.86 2.41
C HIS A 113 -16.33 20.39 3.50
N SER A 114 -15.84 21.61 3.33
CA SER A 114 -14.95 22.23 4.31
C SER A 114 -15.61 22.55 5.63
N THR A 115 -16.89 22.96 5.65
CA THR A 115 -17.62 23.20 6.90
C THR A 115 -17.78 21.90 7.70
N LEU A 116 -18.06 20.77 7.04
CA LEU A 116 -18.10 19.47 7.70
C LEU A 116 -16.74 19.09 8.30
N HIS A 117 -15.63 19.37 7.59
CA HIS A 117 -14.29 19.19 8.15
C HIS A 117 -14.03 20.06 9.38
N LEU A 118 -14.50 21.32 9.41
CA LEU A 118 -14.41 22.17 10.60
C LEU A 118 -15.21 21.61 11.78
N LEU A 119 -16.33 20.92 11.52
CA LEU A 119 -17.14 20.23 12.53
C LEU A 119 -16.55 18.88 12.98
N GLY A 120 -15.34 18.53 12.52
CA GLY A 120 -14.63 17.32 12.94
C GLY A 120 -14.94 16.07 12.12
N TYR A 121 -15.65 16.20 11.00
CA TYR A 121 -15.75 15.10 10.03
C TYR A 121 -14.40 14.90 9.34
N ASP A 122 -13.96 13.65 9.20
CA ASP A 122 -12.82 13.27 8.38
C ASP A 122 -13.26 12.21 7.35
N HIS A 123 -12.38 11.99 6.38
CA HIS A 123 -12.55 11.12 5.23
C HIS A 123 -11.32 10.23 5.00
N MET A 124 -10.41 10.16 5.99
CA MET A 124 -9.26 9.25 5.96
C MET A 124 -9.68 7.78 6.08
N GLU A 125 -10.70 7.48 6.89
CA GLU A 125 -11.27 6.14 7.07
C GLU A 125 -12.61 5.99 6.33
N GLU A 126 -12.87 4.79 5.80
CA GLU A 126 -14.02 4.54 4.89
C GLU A 126 -15.41 4.75 5.52
N ASP A 127 -15.55 4.52 6.82
CA ASP A 127 -16.84 4.72 7.51
C ASP A 127 -17.14 6.21 7.75
N GLU A 128 -16.12 7.00 8.12
CA GLU A 128 -16.21 8.46 8.30
C GLU A 128 -16.48 9.16 6.96
N LYS A 129 -15.81 8.71 5.89
CA LYS A 129 -16.02 9.18 4.51
C LYS A 129 -17.47 8.96 4.04
N ARG A 130 -18.10 7.83 4.40
CA ARG A 130 -19.50 7.56 4.02
C ARG A 130 -20.46 8.45 4.80
N GLU A 131 -20.21 8.66 6.07
CA GLU A 131 -21.02 9.54 6.90
C GLU A 131 -20.98 10.97 6.34
N MET A 132 -19.77 11.50 6.15
CA MET A 132 -19.55 12.84 5.58
C MET A 132 -20.22 12.99 4.21
N ARG A 133 -20.07 12.01 3.30
CA ARG A 133 -20.74 12.03 1.99
C ARG A 133 -22.25 12.01 2.06
N THR A 134 -22.81 11.33 3.05
CA THR A 134 -24.27 11.30 3.25
C THR A 134 -24.75 12.68 3.66
N ARG A 135 -24.01 13.37 4.54
CA ARG A 135 -24.28 14.75 4.94
C ARG A 135 -24.15 15.73 3.78
N GLU A 136 -23.09 15.64 3.00
CA GLU A 136 -22.90 16.46 1.79
C GLU A 136 -24.09 16.32 0.82
N LYS A 137 -24.53 15.08 0.54
CA LYS A 137 -25.67 14.83 -0.34
C LYS A 137 -26.97 15.41 0.22
N GLU A 138 -27.18 15.32 1.52
CA GLU A 138 -28.36 15.85 2.20
C GLU A 138 -28.42 17.39 2.11
N VAL A 139 -27.32 18.06 2.45
CA VAL A 139 -27.21 19.53 2.42
C VAL A 139 -27.41 20.06 0.99
N MET A 140 -26.69 19.49 0.00
CA MET A 140 -26.80 19.94 -1.39
C MET A 140 -28.21 19.74 -1.96
N LYS A 141 -28.90 18.67 -1.54
CA LYS A 141 -30.30 18.41 -1.91
C LYS A 141 -31.26 19.43 -1.28
N ASN A 142 -31.07 19.76 -0.01
CA ASN A 142 -31.91 20.75 0.69
C ASN A 142 -31.78 22.14 0.07
N LEU A 143 -30.57 22.50 -0.37
CA LEU A 143 -30.28 23.74 -1.08
C LEU A 143 -30.73 23.75 -2.55
N ARG A 144 -31.23 22.60 -3.07
CA ARG A 144 -31.65 22.40 -4.46
C ARG A 144 -30.57 22.72 -5.48
N VAL A 145 -29.30 22.51 -5.14
CA VAL A 145 -28.17 22.76 -6.04
C VAL A 145 -27.88 21.48 -6.81
N PHE A 146 -28.47 21.38 -8.00
CA PHE A 146 -28.33 20.21 -8.87
C PHE A 146 -27.33 20.47 -9.99
N LYS A 147 -26.80 19.40 -10.60
CA LYS A 147 -25.80 19.48 -11.68
C LYS A 147 -26.32 20.23 -12.92
N SER A 148 -27.65 20.30 -13.11
CA SER A 148 -28.31 20.98 -14.23
C SER A 148 -28.34 22.52 -14.13
N ASP A 149 -27.87 23.10 -13.03
CA ASP A 149 -27.84 24.56 -12.85
C ASP A 149 -26.73 25.21 -13.71
N SER A 150 -27.11 25.60 -14.91
CA SER A 150 -26.30 26.37 -15.88
C SER A 150 -26.44 27.89 -15.73
N LYS A 151 -27.18 28.39 -14.73
CA LYS A 151 -27.41 29.83 -14.53
C LYS A 151 -26.49 30.41 -13.46
N GLU A 152 -25.67 31.39 -13.86
CA GLU A 152 -24.75 32.13 -12.97
C GLU A 152 -25.42 33.28 -12.20
N THR A 153 -26.71 33.56 -12.38
CA THR A 153 -27.40 34.66 -11.68
C THR A 153 -28.81 34.27 -11.26
N PHE A 154 -29.09 34.42 -9.98
CA PHE A 154 -30.46 34.42 -9.44
C PHE A 154 -31.06 35.80 -9.69
N ASP A 155 -31.68 35.99 -10.85
CA ASP A 155 -32.55 37.14 -11.06
C ASP A 155 -33.89 36.88 -10.35
N HIS A 156 -34.40 37.92 -9.70
CA HIS A 156 -35.47 37.88 -8.70
C HIS A 156 -36.63 36.89 -9.02
N ALA A 157 -36.84 35.91 -8.14
CA ALA A 157 -38.04 35.08 -8.17
C ALA A 157 -39.27 35.95 -7.81
N ASP A 158 -40.02 36.34 -8.84
CA ASP A 158 -41.34 36.93 -8.75
C ASP A 158 -42.28 35.99 -7.96
N LYS A 159 -43.11 36.55 -7.07
CA LYS A 159 -44.01 35.83 -6.15
C LYS A 159 -45.08 34.98 -6.87
N ASN A 160 -45.12 35.01 -8.20
CA ASN A 160 -46.12 34.36 -9.04
C ASN A 160 -45.80 32.91 -9.42
N ASP A 161 -44.58 32.41 -9.22
CA ASP A 161 -44.24 31.00 -9.48
C ASP A 161 -44.71 30.02 -8.38
N TYR A 162 -45.09 30.53 -7.20
CA TYR A 162 -45.73 29.72 -6.15
C TYR A 162 -47.15 29.25 -6.50
N ALA A 163 -47.72 29.68 -7.63
CA ALA A 163 -49.10 29.38 -8.02
C ALA A 163 -49.25 28.37 -9.17
N ARG A 164 -48.16 27.85 -9.76
CA ARG A 164 -48.21 26.96 -10.92
C ARG A 164 -47.63 25.57 -10.65
N GLU A 165 -48.12 24.92 -9.59
CA GLU A 165 -48.13 23.45 -9.54
C GLU A 165 -49.13 23.01 -8.45
N LYS A 166 -50.40 23.33 -8.67
CA LYS A 166 -51.47 22.56 -8.04
C LYS A 166 -51.52 21.22 -8.76
N ILE A 167 -50.88 20.23 -8.15
CA ILE A 167 -51.16 18.82 -8.41
C ILE A 167 -52.67 18.62 -8.18
N ASP A 168 -53.38 18.28 -9.25
CA ASP A 168 -54.77 17.83 -9.19
C ASP A 168 -54.84 16.58 -8.27
N PRO A 169 -55.65 16.57 -7.20
CA PRO A 169 -55.71 15.43 -6.27
C PRO A 169 -56.34 14.16 -6.87
N SER A 170 -56.66 14.14 -8.17
CA SER A 170 -57.35 13.03 -8.83
C SER A 170 -56.66 12.46 -10.10
N GLY A 171 -55.45 12.92 -10.44
CA GLY A 171 -54.73 12.45 -11.63
C GLY A 171 -53.93 11.17 -11.39
N LYS A 172 -54.47 10.00 -11.79
CA LYS A 172 -53.62 8.80 -11.97
C LYS A 172 -52.64 9.08 -13.11
N MET A 173 -51.35 9.18 -12.77
CA MET A 173 -50.24 9.25 -13.71
C MET A 173 -50.40 8.16 -14.77
N THR A 174 -50.39 8.55 -16.05
CA THR A 174 -50.62 7.61 -17.14
C THR A 174 -49.43 6.66 -17.29
N THR A 175 -49.67 5.44 -17.78
CA THR A 175 -48.63 4.40 -17.93
C THR A 175 -47.47 4.85 -18.83
N GLU A 176 -47.72 5.81 -19.73
CA GLU A 176 -46.72 6.40 -20.62
C GLU A 176 -45.86 7.47 -19.91
N GLU A 177 -46.46 8.33 -19.08
CA GLU A 177 -45.72 9.28 -18.23
C GLU A 177 -44.84 8.55 -17.20
N PHE A 178 -45.36 7.46 -16.60
CA PHE A 178 -44.58 6.66 -15.64
C PHE A 178 -43.41 5.93 -16.32
N LYS A 179 -43.59 5.56 -17.59
CA LYS A 179 -42.55 4.92 -18.39
C LYS A 179 -41.47 5.92 -18.79
N SER A 180 -41.84 7.12 -19.22
CA SER A 180 -40.90 8.21 -19.49
C SER A 180 -40.09 8.56 -18.24
N LEU A 181 -40.76 8.86 -17.13
CA LEU A 181 -40.09 9.22 -15.88
C LEU A 181 -39.15 8.11 -15.40
N ARG A 182 -39.55 6.84 -15.52
CA ARG A 182 -38.69 5.71 -15.16
C ARG A 182 -37.49 5.59 -16.10
N ASP A 183 -37.67 5.80 -17.39
CA ASP A 183 -36.59 5.68 -18.37
C ASP A 183 -35.60 6.86 -18.24
N ASP A 184 -36.09 8.06 -17.95
CA ASP A 184 -35.30 9.26 -17.63
C ASP A 184 -34.52 9.06 -16.31
N LEU A 185 -35.19 8.63 -15.24
CA LEU A 185 -34.55 8.32 -13.95
C LEU A 185 -33.53 7.19 -14.07
N LYS A 186 -33.76 6.22 -14.97
CA LYS A 186 -32.85 5.09 -15.19
C LYS A 186 -31.61 5.51 -15.97
N GLU A 187 -31.71 6.46 -16.89
CA GLU A 187 -30.53 7.04 -17.54
C GLU A 187 -29.79 8.01 -16.58
N GLU A 188 -30.51 8.74 -15.74
CA GLU A 188 -29.93 9.60 -14.69
C GLU A 188 -29.14 8.80 -13.65
N ILE A 189 -29.74 7.74 -13.07
CA ILE A 189 -29.06 6.82 -12.12
C ILE A 189 -27.84 6.16 -12.78
N LYS A 190 -27.92 5.82 -14.06
CA LYS A 190 -26.84 5.16 -14.81
C LYS A 190 -25.70 6.13 -15.12
N GLU A 191 -26.00 7.41 -15.32
CA GLU A 191 -24.99 8.45 -15.50
C GLU A 191 -24.37 8.87 -14.16
N GLU A 192 -25.16 8.91 -13.07
CA GLU A 192 -24.64 9.05 -11.70
C GLU A 192 -23.69 7.89 -11.35
N LEU A 193 -24.07 6.64 -11.60
CA LEU A 193 -23.21 5.46 -11.37
C LEU A 193 -21.92 5.51 -12.22
N ARG A 194 -21.99 6.02 -13.46
CA ARG A 194 -20.81 6.22 -14.32
C ARG A 194 -19.90 7.32 -13.78
N ILE A 195 -20.47 8.37 -13.22
CA ILE A 195 -19.74 9.48 -12.62
C ILE A 195 -19.16 9.06 -11.26
N GLU A 196 -19.86 8.25 -10.48
CA GLU A 196 -19.39 7.65 -9.23
C GLU A 196 -18.21 6.70 -9.50
N GLN A 197 -18.26 5.91 -10.59
CA GLN A 197 -17.10 5.19 -11.12
C GLN A 197 -15.97 6.12 -11.56
N ARG A 198 -16.25 7.32 -12.10
CA ARG A 198 -15.22 8.33 -12.43
C ARG A 198 -14.58 8.93 -11.19
N TYR A 199 -15.35 9.32 -10.17
CA TYR A 199 -14.85 9.83 -8.90
C TYR A 199 -14.05 8.76 -8.13
N ALA A 200 -14.48 7.51 -8.15
CA ALA A 200 -13.69 6.39 -7.62
C ALA A 200 -12.35 6.26 -8.36
N ASN A 201 -12.31 6.47 -9.69
CA ASN A 201 -11.07 6.40 -10.46
C ASN A 201 -10.11 7.59 -10.27
N VAL A 202 -10.55 8.71 -9.70
CA VAL A 202 -9.67 9.86 -9.39
C VAL A 202 -8.79 9.55 -8.16
N ASP A 203 -9.30 8.80 -7.18
CA ASP A 203 -8.54 8.32 -6.01
C ASP A 203 -7.54 7.20 -6.40
N TYR A 204 -7.76 6.47 -7.51
CA TYR A 204 -6.95 5.32 -7.95
C TYR A 204 -6.11 5.54 -9.22
N GLY A 205 -6.08 6.76 -9.77
CA GLY A 205 -5.04 7.21 -10.70
C GLY A 205 -4.90 6.43 -12.02
N LYS A 206 -5.88 6.55 -12.93
CA LYS A 206 -5.71 6.64 -14.41
C LYS A 206 -7.05 6.43 -15.13
N ILE A 207 -7.43 7.37 -16.00
CA ILE A 207 -8.61 7.25 -16.87
C ILE A 207 -8.23 6.44 -18.12
N TYR A 208 -8.91 5.31 -18.37
CA TYR A 208 -8.74 4.54 -19.60
C TYR A 208 -9.77 4.95 -20.65
N THR A 209 -9.34 5.65 -21.70
CA THR A 209 -10.17 5.92 -22.89
C THR A 209 -10.07 4.74 -23.86
N LYS A 210 -11.20 4.25 -24.37
CA LYS A 210 -11.23 3.15 -25.34
C LYS A 210 -10.60 3.60 -26.66
N GLU A 211 -9.44 3.04 -27.01
CA GLU A 211 -8.75 3.31 -28.27
C GLU A 211 -9.50 2.70 -29.47
N ASP A 212 -9.68 3.48 -30.54
CA ASP A 212 -10.24 2.99 -31.81
C ASP A 212 -9.17 2.23 -32.62
N LEU A 213 -9.10 0.92 -32.37
CA LEU A 213 -8.13 0.02 -33.00
C LEU A 213 -8.77 -0.87 -34.08
N THR A 214 -8.00 -1.16 -35.15
CA THR A 214 -8.36 -2.19 -36.14
C THR A 214 -8.36 -3.60 -35.54
N HIS A 215 -8.96 -4.58 -36.22
CA HIS A 215 -9.08 -5.94 -35.66
C HIS A 215 -7.72 -6.59 -35.33
N GLY A 216 -6.69 -6.40 -36.19
CA GLY A 216 -5.34 -6.89 -35.91
C GLY A 216 -4.65 -6.17 -34.75
N GLN A 217 -4.87 -4.86 -34.62
CA GLN A 217 -4.37 -4.08 -33.49
C GLN A 217 -5.05 -4.46 -32.18
N LYS A 218 -6.35 -4.80 -32.20
CA LYS A 218 -7.08 -5.32 -31.02
C LYS A 218 -6.51 -6.65 -30.52
N PHE A 219 -6.11 -7.54 -31.43
CA PHE A 219 -5.46 -8.80 -31.06
C PHE A 219 -4.12 -8.57 -30.35
N LEU A 220 -3.27 -7.70 -30.91
CA LEU A 220 -1.97 -7.35 -30.31
C LEU A 220 -2.13 -6.63 -28.96
N LYS A 221 -3.05 -5.66 -28.89
CA LYS A 221 -3.37 -4.93 -27.65
C LYS A 221 -3.88 -5.86 -26.54
N GLY A 222 -4.51 -6.98 -26.88
CA GLY A 222 -4.89 -8.02 -25.92
C GLY A 222 -3.70 -8.60 -25.13
N PHE A 223 -2.54 -8.75 -25.78
CA PHE A 223 -1.31 -9.18 -25.09
C PHE A 223 -0.77 -8.09 -24.18
N ASP A 224 -0.85 -6.83 -24.59
CA ASP A 224 -0.45 -5.69 -23.76
C ASP A 224 -1.29 -5.65 -22.47
N TYR A 225 -2.61 -5.82 -22.57
CA TYR A 225 -3.49 -5.89 -21.38
C TYR A 225 -3.14 -7.05 -20.45
N ALA A 226 -2.84 -8.24 -21.01
CA ALA A 226 -2.41 -9.38 -20.20
C ALA A 226 -1.06 -9.12 -19.51
N TYR A 227 -0.11 -8.49 -20.21
CA TYR A 227 1.19 -8.12 -19.66
C TYR A 227 1.06 -7.05 -18.56
N GLU A 228 0.29 -6.00 -18.80
CA GLU A 228 -0.01 -4.95 -17.82
C GLU A 228 -0.68 -5.53 -16.58
N GLY A 229 -1.64 -6.44 -16.74
CA GLY A 229 -2.29 -7.14 -15.63
C GLY A 229 -1.31 -7.98 -14.79
N LEU A 230 -0.37 -8.66 -15.45
CA LEU A 230 0.69 -9.40 -14.74
C LEU A 230 1.62 -8.45 -13.98
N VAL A 231 2.09 -7.37 -14.61
CA VAL A 231 2.94 -6.36 -13.97
C VAL A 231 2.24 -5.69 -12.79
N PHE A 232 0.95 -5.39 -12.94
CA PHE A 232 0.12 -4.83 -11.88
C PHE A 232 0.09 -5.76 -10.66
N ALA A 233 -0.26 -7.04 -10.86
CA ALA A 233 -0.33 -8.02 -9.78
C ALA A 233 1.03 -8.21 -9.07
N ILE A 234 2.13 -8.24 -9.82
CA ILE A 234 3.48 -8.37 -9.26
C ILE A 234 3.85 -7.19 -8.38
N ASN A 235 3.48 -5.97 -8.77
CA ASN A 235 3.91 -4.78 -8.04
C ASN A 235 3.09 -4.53 -6.77
N HIS A 236 1.79 -4.82 -6.81
CA HIS A 236 0.85 -4.54 -5.72
C HIS A 236 0.78 -5.68 -4.69
N GLU A 237 0.85 -6.95 -5.12
CA GLU A 237 0.69 -8.08 -4.21
C GLU A 237 2.00 -8.66 -3.69
N LYS A 238 2.15 -8.70 -2.36
CA LYS A 238 3.33 -9.31 -1.69
C LYS A 238 3.41 -10.81 -1.96
N ASN A 239 2.27 -11.50 -1.95
CA ASN A 239 2.18 -12.94 -2.21
C ASN A 239 2.64 -13.28 -3.64
N MET A 240 2.26 -12.47 -4.63
CA MET A 240 2.71 -12.63 -6.02
C MET A 240 4.23 -12.58 -6.15
N LYS A 241 4.89 -11.61 -5.49
CA LYS A 241 6.36 -11.49 -5.47
C LYS A 241 7.02 -12.76 -4.90
N PHE A 242 6.47 -13.28 -3.80
CA PHE A 242 6.94 -14.52 -3.19
C PHE A 242 6.76 -15.72 -4.12
N HIS A 243 5.58 -15.89 -4.73
CA HIS A 243 5.31 -17.01 -5.63
C HIS A 243 6.22 -16.99 -6.86
N ILE A 244 6.46 -15.84 -7.48
CA ILE A 244 7.38 -15.73 -8.61
C ILE A 244 8.81 -16.09 -8.22
N LEU A 245 9.30 -15.58 -7.08
CA LEU A 245 10.63 -15.92 -6.57
C LEU A 245 10.76 -17.42 -6.29
N ALA A 246 9.76 -18.00 -5.64
CA ALA A 246 9.71 -19.44 -5.37
C ALA A 246 9.73 -20.26 -6.66
N CYS A 247 8.93 -19.87 -7.67
CA CYS A 247 8.91 -20.54 -8.97
C CYS A 247 10.26 -20.44 -9.69
N ALA A 248 10.92 -19.28 -9.66
CA ALA A 248 12.25 -19.10 -10.23
C ALA A 248 13.29 -20.00 -9.55
N ILE A 249 13.27 -20.08 -8.22
CA ILE A 249 14.16 -20.97 -7.44
C ILE A 249 13.91 -22.42 -7.82
N VAL A 250 12.65 -22.86 -7.87
CA VAL A 250 12.29 -24.25 -8.20
C VAL A 250 12.69 -24.61 -9.64
N LEU A 251 12.49 -23.70 -10.60
CA LEU A 251 12.93 -23.91 -11.99
C LEU A 251 14.46 -23.96 -12.10
N VAL A 252 15.19 -23.09 -11.40
CA VAL A 252 16.66 -23.14 -11.38
C VAL A 252 17.14 -24.43 -10.73
N ALA A 253 16.57 -24.82 -9.58
CA ALA A 253 16.86 -26.09 -8.94
C ALA A 253 16.62 -27.27 -9.91
N SER A 254 15.52 -27.22 -10.67
CA SER A 254 15.16 -28.25 -11.65
C SER A 254 16.24 -28.53 -12.71
N LEU A 255 17.11 -27.56 -13.01
CA LEU A 255 18.23 -27.74 -13.95
C LEU A 255 19.37 -28.58 -13.37
N PHE A 256 19.54 -28.57 -12.04
CA PHE A 256 20.58 -29.33 -11.35
C PHE A 256 20.17 -30.77 -11.03
N PHE A 257 18.87 -31.04 -11.03
CA PHE A 257 18.33 -32.38 -10.85
C PHE A 257 17.98 -32.98 -12.21
N ASN A 258 18.28 -34.27 -12.42
CA ASN A 258 17.98 -34.95 -13.68
C ASN A 258 16.48 -35.24 -13.79
N ILE A 259 15.70 -34.24 -14.18
CA ILE A 259 14.23 -34.29 -14.26
C ILE A 259 13.75 -34.81 -15.61
N SER A 260 12.90 -35.84 -15.56
CA SER A 260 12.27 -36.42 -16.75
C SER A 260 11.24 -35.47 -17.34
N ARG A 261 10.88 -35.68 -18.61
CA ARG A 261 9.90 -34.84 -19.30
C ARG A 261 8.54 -34.86 -18.61
N ILE A 262 8.12 -36.01 -18.08
CA ILE A 262 6.83 -36.17 -17.40
C ILE A 262 6.81 -35.39 -16.09
N GLU A 263 7.86 -35.52 -15.27
CA GLU A 263 7.99 -34.75 -14.03
C GLU A 263 8.04 -33.24 -14.31
N MET A 264 8.78 -32.83 -15.36
CA MET A 264 8.83 -31.43 -15.78
C MET A 264 7.44 -30.90 -16.20
N MET A 265 6.63 -31.71 -16.89
CA MET A 265 5.26 -31.33 -17.24
C MET A 265 4.39 -31.09 -16.00
N PHE A 266 4.46 -31.98 -15.00
CA PHE A 266 3.75 -31.81 -13.73
C PHE A 266 4.25 -30.59 -12.94
N LEU A 267 5.56 -30.35 -12.94
CA LEU A 267 6.17 -29.19 -12.28
C LEU A 267 5.70 -27.87 -12.89
N VAL A 268 5.74 -27.76 -14.23
CA VAL A 268 5.26 -26.59 -14.96
C VAL A 268 3.76 -26.38 -14.74
N PHE A 269 2.97 -27.45 -14.76
CA PHE A 269 1.53 -27.37 -14.49
C PHE A 269 1.23 -26.87 -13.08
N ALA A 270 1.94 -27.37 -12.07
CA ALA A 270 1.80 -26.95 -10.68
C ALA A 270 2.13 -25.46 -10.50
N ILE A 271 3.28 -25.02 -11.03
CA ILE A 271 3.72 -23.63 -10.99
C ILE A 271 2.70 -22.71 -11.68
N THR A 272 2.27 -23.08 -12.88
CA THR A 272 1.31 -22.29 -13.66
C THR A 272 -0.03 -22.20 -12.94
N SER A 273 -0.49 -23.27 -12.29
CA SER A 273 -1.74 -23.28 -11.52
C SER A 273 -1.71 -22.38 -10.30
N VAL A 274 -0.56 -22.29 -9.60
CA VAL A 274 -0.39 -21.37 -8.47
C VAL A 274 -0.46 -19.92 -8.94
N ILE A 275 0.32 -19.57 -9.97
CA ILE A 275 0.35 -18.21 -10.51
C ILE A 275 -1.03 -17.80 -11.04
N ALA A 276 -1.70 -18.70 -11.76
CA ALA A 276 -3.03 -18.42 -12.31
C ALA A 276 -4.07 -18.18 -11.20
N LEU A 277 -4.08 -19.01 -10.15
CA LEU A 277 -5.02 -18.84 -9.03
C LEU A 277 -4.70 -17.61 -8.18
N GLU A 278 -3.42 -17.26 -8.01
CA GLU A 278 -3.05 -16.00 -7.36
C GLU A 278 -3.53 -14.79 -8.16
N LEU A 279 -3.37 -14.79 -9.49
CA LEU A 279 -3.90 -13.73 -10.36
C LEU A 279 -5.42 -13.61 -10.27
N VAL A 280 -6.13 -14.73 -10.26
CA VAL A 280 -7.59 -14.76 -10.06
C VAL A 280 -7.96 -14.23 -8.69
N ASN A 281 -7.19 -14.58 -7.64
CA ASN A 281 -7.42 -14.08 -6.29
C ASN A 281 -7.29 -12.55 -6.23
N THR A 282 -6.20 -12.00 -6.76
CA THR A 282 -6.00 -10.54 -6.85
C THR A 282 -7.11 -9.86 -7.65
N ALA A 283 -7.54 -10.47 -8.76
CA ALA A 283 -8.63 -9.92 -9.57
C ALA A 283 -9.97 -9.93 -8.81
N LEU A 284 -10.26 -10.99 -8.07
CA LEU A 284 -11.47 -11.10 -7.25
C LEU A 284 -11.43 -10.14 -6.05
N GLU A 285 -10.29 -10.02 -5.38
CA GLU A 285 -10.10 -9.06 -4.28
C GLU A 285 -10.39 -7.64 -4.75
N ASN A 286 -9.74 -7.18 -5.82
CA ASN A 286 -9.96 -5.85 -6.38
C ASN A 286 -11.42 -5.65 -6.85
N ALA A 287 -12.00 -6.63 -7.54
CA ALA A 287 -13.38 -6.54 -8.01
C ALA A 287 -14.40 -6.48 -6.86
N ILE A 288 -14.16 -7.24 -5.79
CA ILE A 288 -14.98 -7.20 -4.58
C ILE A 288 -14.80 -5.86 -3.87
N ASP A 289 -13.56 -5.39 -3.69
CA ASP A 289 -13.26 -4.11 -3.05
C ASP A 289 -14.00 -2.96 -3.71
N ILE A 290 -13.92 -2.87 -5.05
CA ILE A 290 -14.67 -1.91 -5.85
C ILE A 290 -16.18 -2.09 -5.68
N SER A 291 -16.69 -3.33 -5.77
CA SER A 291 -18.14 -3.57 -5.66
C SER A 291 -18.70 -3.27 -4.27
N THR A 292 -17.86 -3.36 -3.25
CA THR A 292 -18.24 -3.08 -1.87
C THR A 292 -18.05 -1.63 -1.48
N ASP A 293 -17.36 -0.79 -2.26
CA ASP A 293 -16.93 0.55 -1.83
C ASP A 293 -16.34 0.51 -0.41
N GLY A 294 -15.42 -0.44 -0.16
CA GLY A 294 -14.80 -0.63 1.16
C GLY A 294 -15.72 -1.21 2.26
N ARG A 295 -16.99 -1.55 1.98
CA ARG A 295 -17.92 -2.13 2.98
C ARG A 295 -17.54 -3.56 3.37
N TRP A 296 -17.54 -3.83 4.68
CA TRP A 296 -17.39 -5.18 5.23
C TRP A 296 -18.71 -5.98 5.20
N LEU A 297 -19.11 -6.43 4.01
CA LEU A 297 -20.24 -7.35 3.86
C LEU A 297 -19.81 -8.80 4.12
N TYR A 298 -20.62 -9.56 4.88
CA TYR A 298 -20.33 -10.98 5.17
C TYR A 298 -20.09 -11.82 3.90
N LEU A 299 -20.90 -11.61 2.85
CA LEU A 299 -20.74 -12.31 1.57
C LEU A 299 -19.46 -11.90 0.83
N ALA A 300 -19.05 -10.63 0.91
CA ALA A 300 -17.82 -10.14 0.31
C ALA A 300 -16.60 -10.74 1.01
N LYS A 301 -16.60 -10.75 2.34
CA LYS A 301 -15.59 -11.45 3.15
C LYS A 301 -15.53 -12.93 2.79
N SER A 302 -16.69 -13.61 2.73
CA SER A 302 -16.74 -15.03 2.37
C SER A 302 -16.19 -15.30 0.97
N ALA A 303 -16.45 -14.43 0.00
CA ALA A 303 -15.94 -14.58 -1.36
C ALA A 303 -14.40 -14.43 -1.40
N LYS A 304 -13.86 -13.43 -0.69
CA LYS A 304 -12.40 -13.26 -0.52
C LYS A 304 -11.78 -14.47 0.17
N ASP A 305 -12.35 -14.93 1.28
CA ASP A 305 -11.87 -16.09 2.03
C ASP A 305 -11.85 -17.38 1.17
N VAL A 306 -12.89 -17.60 0.36
CA VAL A 306 -12.98 -18.75 -0.55
C VAL A 306 -11.95 -18.65 -1.68
N SER A 307 -11.75 -17.46 -2.24
CA SER A 307 -10.75 -17.20 -3.27
C SER A 307 -9.33 -17.44 -2.73
N ALA A 308 -9.01 -16.92 -1.54
CA ALA A 308 -7.73 -17.15 -0.88
C ALA A 308 -7.50 -18.63 -0.56
N ALA A 309 -8.56 -19.36 -0.15
CA ALA A 309 -8.50 -20.80 0.08
C ALA A 309 -8.18 -21.59 -1.20
N ALA A 310 -8.70 -21.18 -2.37
CA ALA A 310 -8.38 -21.82 -3.64
C ALA A 310 -6.89 -21.70 -3.97
N THR A 311 -6.29 -20.53 -3.76
CA THR A 311 -4.85 -20.36 -3.97
C THR A 311 -4.01 -21.12 -2.96
N PHE A 312 -4.44 -21.16 -1.69
CA PHE A 312 -3.79 -21.96 -0.66
C PHE A 312 -3.74 -23.45 -1.02
N ILE A 313 -4.86 -24.01 -1.49
CA ILE A 313 -4.94 -25.42 -1.94
C ILE A 313 -4.00 -25.66 -3.13
N SER A 314 -3.93 -24.71 -4.08
CA SER A 314 -3.02 -24.78 -5.22
C SER A 314 -1.55 -24.78 -4.79
N ALA A 315 -1.19 -23.92 -3.84
CA ALA A 315 0.15 -23.85 -3.27
C ALA A 315 0.52 -25.16 -2.55
N LEU A 316 -0.39 -25.75 -1.79
CA LEU A 316 -0.19 -27.06 -1.16
C LEU A 316 0.01 -28.16 -2.20
N ASN A 317 -0.77 -28.16 -3.29
CA ASN A 317 -0.60 -29.10 -4.38
C ASN A 317 0.76 -28.94 -5.06
N ALA A 318 1.21 -27.71 -5.31
CA ALA A 318 2.53 -27.45 -5.87
C ALA A 318 3.66 -27.91 -4.93
N LEU A 319 3.50 -27.72 -3.61
CA LEU A 319 4.45 -28.23 -2.62
C LEU A 319 4.50 -29.77 -2.64
N PHE A 320 3.35 -30.43 -2.73
CA PHE A 320 3.26 -31.89 -2.80
C PHE A 320 3.90 -32.44 -4.08
N ILE A 321 3.61 -31.85 -5.23
CA ILE A 321 4.26 -32.21 -6.51
C ILE A 321 5.77 -31.99 -6.44
N GLY A 322 6.20 -30.84 -5.87
CA GLY A 322 7.61 -30.56 -5.63
C GLY A 322 8.26 -31.63 -4.76
N TYR A 323 7.64 -32.01 -3.65
CA TYR A 323 8.12 -33.09 -2.81
C TYR A 323 8.26 -34.40 -3.61
N LEU A 324 7.23 -34.84 -4.34
CA LEU A 324 7.29 -36.09 -5.09
C LEU A 324 8.40 -36.11 -6.15
N ILE A 325 8.63 -34.99 -6.83
CA ILE A 325 9.67 -34.89 -7.88
C ILE A 325 11.07 -34.81 -7.27
N PHE A 326 11.24 -33.98 -6.23
CA PHE A 326 12.57 -33.67 -5.71
C PHE A 326 13.03 -34.60 -4.59
N PHE A 327 12.15 -35.34 -3.91
CA PHE A 327 12.51 -36.17 -2.75
C PHE A 327 13.59 -37.21 -3.09
N ASP A 328 13.33 -38.09 -4.06
CA ASP A 328 14.29 -39.12 -4.45
C ASP A 328 15.55 -38.51 -5.08
N LYS A 329 15.41 -37.38 -5.77
CA LYS A 329 16.55 -36.71 -6.43
C LYS A 329 17.45 -36.04 -5.42
N PHE A 330 16.89 -35.47 -4.37
CA PHE A 330 17.62 -34.87 -3.28
C PHE A 330 18.39 -35.93 -2.49
N LEU A 331 17.78 -37.09 -2.22
CA LEU A 331 18.47 -38.22 -1.58
C LEU A 331 19.64 -38.72 -2.42
N ASN A 332 19.43 -38.91 -3.73
CA ASN A 332 20.49 -39.35 -4.63
C ASN A 332 21.58 -38.26 -4.86
N PHE A 333 21.20 -36.97 -4.78
CA PHE A 333 22.13 -35.84 -4.82
C PHE A 333 22.96 -35.75 -3.54
N TYR A 334 22.34 -35.95 -2.37
CA TYR A 334 23.00 -36.04 -1.06
C TYR A 334 24.07 -37.13 -1.09
N ASP A 335 23.72 -38.34 -1.53
CA ASP A 335 24.66 -39.46 -1.60
C ASP A 335 25.77 -39.27 -2.64
N SER A 336 25.57 -38.47 -3.69
CA SER A 336 26.58 -38.29 -4.74
C SER A 336 27.48 -37.08 -4.53
N VAL A 337 26.99 -35.99 -3.94
CA VAL A 337 27.75 -34.75 -3.72
C VAL A 337 28.36 -34.71 -2.33
N ILE A 338 27.61 -35.06 -1.28
CA ILE A 338 28.16 -35.05 0.08
C ILE A 338 29.18 -36.17 0.24
N LEU A 339 28.96 -37.41 -0.24
CA LEU A 339 30.02 -38.42 -0.20
C LEU A 339 31.25 -38.04 -1.04
N ARG A 340 31.12 -37.27 -2.12
CA ARG A 340 32.29 -36.78 -2.89
C ARG A 340 33.04 -35.65 -2.18
N ILE A 341 32.33 -34.75 -1.50
CA ILE A 341 32.91 -33.65 -0.72
C ILE A 341 33.49 -34.17 0.61
N ALA A 342 32.76 -35.03 1.32
CA ALA A 342 33.16 -35.71 2.56
C ALA A 342 34.42 -36.56 2.38
N ARG A 343 34.53 -37.29 1.26
CA ARG A 343 35.72 -38.11 0.96
C ARG A 343 36.97 -37.31 0.58
N ARG A 344 36.91 -35.97 0.51
CA ARG A 344 38.06 -35.10 0.22
C ARG A 344 38.24 -34.06 1.34
N PRO A 345 39.14 -34.33 2.31
CA PRO A 345 39.37 -33.45 3.46
C PRO A 345 39.68 -31.99 3.11
N SER A 346 40.26 -31.74 1.93
CA SER A 346 40.56 -30.38 1.44
C SER A 346 39.33 -29.52 1.18
N HIS A 347 38.23 -30.11 0.70
CA HIS A 347 36.99 -29.36 0.47
C HIS A 347 36.25 -29.08 1.78
N LEU A 348 36.24 -30.03 2.71
CA LEU A 348 35.71 -29.82 4.06
C LEU A 348 36.47 -28.73 4.81
N ALA A 349 37.80 -28.67 4.65
CA ALA A 349 38.63 -27.61 5.23
C ALA A 349 38.23 -26.23 4.68
N LEU A 350 38.09 -26.12 3.35
CA LEU A 350 37.70 -24.86 2.70
C LEU A 350 36.31 -24.39 3.14
N ILE A 351 35.33 -25.30 3.20
CA ILE A 351 33.96 -25.00 3.63
C ILE A 351 33.96 -24.56 5.10
N SER A 352 34.67 -25.28 5.97
CA SER A 352 34.79 -24.94 7.39
C SER A 352 35.40 -23.55 7.60
N ILE A 353 36.51 -23.24 6.93
CA ILE A 353 37.15 -21.92 7.02
C ILE A 353 36.20 -20.82 6.54
N SER A 354 35.54 -21.05 5.40
CA SER A 354 34.60 -20.08 4.81
C SER A 354 33.44 -19.80 5.76
N LEU A 355 32.86 -20.84 6.37
CA LEU A 355 31.74 -20.71 7.30
C LEU A 355 32.16 -20.03 8.60
N ILE A 356 33.36 -20.35 9.14
CA ILE A 356 33.91 -19.67 10.32
C ILE A 356 34.06 -18.17 10.05
N ILE A 357 34.59 -17.79 8.88
CA ILE A 357 34.74 -16.37 8.49
C ILE A 357 33.37 -15.70 8.38
N ILE A 358 32.42 -16.31 7.66
CA ILE A 358 31.07 -15.75 7.46
C ILE A 358 30.35 -15.57 8.80
N ILE A 359 30.31 -16.60 9.65
CA ILE A 359 29.64 -16.53 10.95
C ILE A 359 30.33 -15.53 11.89
N THR A 360 31.65 -15.46 11.85
CA THR A 360 32.41 -14.46 12.62
C THR A 360 32.04 -13.04 12.19
N VAL A 361 32.01 -12.77 10.88
CA VAL A 361 31.63 -11.45 10.34
C VAL A 361 30.17 -11.14 10.69
N PHE A 362 29.27 -12.11 10.56
CA PHE A 362 27.86 -11.98 10.92
C PHE A 362 27.66 -11.63 12.39
N PHE A 363 28.26 -12.38 13.32
CA PHE A 363 28.16 -12.07 14.75
C PHE A 363 28.82 -10.74 15.12
N LYS A 364 29.90 -10.37 14.42
CA LYS A 364 30.52 -9.07 14.61
C LYS A 364 29.64 -7.92 14.10
N GLY A 365 28.84 -8.15 13.06
CA GLY A 365 27.90 -7.17 12.51
C GLY A 365 26.63 -6.99 13.33
N ILE A 366 26.01 -8.09 13.80
CA ILE A 366 24.77 -8.03 14.60
C ILE A 366 25.02 -7.48 16.00
N PHE A 367 26.09 -7.93 16.66
CA PHE A 367 26.37 -7.58 18.06
C PHE A 367 27.44 -6.49 18.17
N TYR A 368 27.44 -5.55 17.22
CA TYR A 368 28.42 -4.46 17.22
C TYR A 368 28.11 -3.44 18.34
N GLU A 369 28.82 -3.53 19.46
CA GLU A 369 28.67 -2.64 20.63
C GLU A 369 29.49 -1.32 20.50
N GLY A 370 29.87 -0.91 19.29
CA GLY A 370 30.44 0.44 19.06
C GLY A 370 31.85 0.69 19.60
N HIS A 371 32.62 -0.33 20.02
CA HIS A 371 34.00 -0.16 20.46
C HIS A 371 34.99 -0.75 19.43
N GLY A 372 35.51 0.13 18.56
CA GLY A 372 36.64 -0.15 17.67
C GLY A 372 36.32 -0.24 16.17
N THR A 373 37.37 -0.35 15.35
CA THR A 373 37.27 -0.48 13.87
C THR A 373 36.85 -1.90 13.45
N ALA A 374 36.46 -2.12 12.18
CA ALA A 374 36.13 -3.44 11.64
C ALA A 374 37.20 -4.54 11.93
N PHE A 375 38.46 -4.17 12.20
CA PHE A 375 39.57 -5.07 12.51
C PHE A 375 40.10 -4.98 13.96
N ARG A 376 39.53 -4.14 14.84
CA ARG A 376 39.93 -4.02 16.26
C ARG A 376 38.70 -3.95 17.16
N GLY A 377 38.54 -4.86 18.11
CA GLY A 377 37.35 -4.96 18.96
C GLY A 377 36.13 -5.58 18.26
N GLY A 378 35.10 -5.95 19.05
CA GLY A 378 33.83 -6.52 18.59
C GLY A 378 33.28 -7.60 19.55
N PHE A 379 32.24 -8.34 19.13
CA PHE A 379 31.64 -9.41 19.94
C PHE A 379 32.48 -10.70 20.01
N VAL A 380 33.28 -10.96 18.96
CA VAL A 380 34.05 -12.20 18.75
C VAL A 380 35.39 -11.91 18.06
N SER A 381 36.47 -12.56 18.49
CA SER A 381 37.79 -12.44 17.85
C SER A 381 37.91 -13.35 16.63
N GLY A 382 37.88 -12.77 15.42
CA GLY A 382 37.92 -13.54 14.18
C GLY A 382 39.22 -14.30 13.92
N HIS A 383 40.38 -13.72 14.28
CA HIS A 383 41.67 -14.42 14.17
C HIS A 383 41.71 -15.63 15.09
N THR A 384 41.13 -15.49 16.30
CA THR A 384 41.01 -16.61 17.24
C THR A 384 40.06 -17.67 16.69
N SER A 385 38.89 -17.29 16.14
CA SER A 385 37.95 -18.23 15.53
C SER A 385 38.58 -19.06 14.42
N VAL A 386 39.28 -18.40 13.49
CA VAL A 386 39.95 -19.09 12.38
C VAL A 386 41.09 -19.97 12.88
N SER A 387 41.92 -19.49 13.81
CA SER A 387 43.07 -20.25 14.30
C SER A 387 42.66 -21.49 15.08
N PHE A 388 41.63 -21.38 15.94
CA PHE A 388 41.10 -22.54 16.66
C PHE A 388 40.37 -23.50 15.72
N GLY A 389 39.64 -23.00 14.73
CA GLY A 389 39.05 -23.85 13.69
C GLY A 389 40.10 -24.64 12.92
N LEU A 390 41.18 -24.00 12.47
CA LEU A 390 42.31 -24.64 11.79
C LEU A 390 43.01 -25.67 12.66
N ALA A 391 43.25 -25.35 13.93
CA ALA A 391 43.83 -26.30 14.87
C ALA A 391 42.93 -27.52 15.07
N THR A 392 41.62 -27.33 15.25
CA THR A 392 40.65 -28.44 15.37
C THR A 392 40.62 -29.31 14.12
N MET A 393 40.54 -28.71 12.93
CA MET A 393 40.60 -29.46 11.66
C MET A 393 41.90 -30.27 11.54
N GLY A 394 43.05 -29.65 11.81
CA GLY A 394 44.34 -30.33 11.75
C GLY A 394 44.48 -31.44 12.81
N ILE A 395 43.96 -31.24 14.01
CA ILE A 395 43.95 -32.25 15.08
C ILE A 395 43.14 -33.48 14.66
N MET A 396 42.01 -33.28 13.99
CA MET A 396 41.17 -34.37 13.49
C MET A 396 41.80 -35.12 12.31
N MET A 397 42.64 -34.45 11.52
CA MET A 397 43.27 -35.03 10.32
C MET A 397 44.61 -35.73 10.58
N VAL A 398 45.27 -35.46 11.71
CA VAL A 398 46.63 -35.95 12.00
C VAL A 398 46.60 -36.91 13.17
N ASP A 399 47.20 -38.10 13.04
CA ASP A 399 47.29 -39.08 14.14
C ASP A 399 48.44 -38.83 15.12
N ASN A 400 49.49 -38.14 14.68
CA ASN A 400 50.68 -37.92 15.50
C ASN A 400 50.35 -36.96 16.68
N PRO A 401 50.48 -37.41 17.94
CA PRO A 401 50.10 -36.61 19.10
C PRO A 401 50.95 -35.35 19.28
N LEU A 402 52.21 -35.38 18.82
CA LEU A 402 53.11 -34.24 18.90
C LEU A 402 52.67 -33.12 17.93
N VAL A 403 52.20 -33.48 16.74
CA VAL A 403 51.66 -32.51 15.77
C VAL A 403 50.35 -31.90 16.26
N ARG A 404 49.47 -32.70 16.89
CA ARG A 404 48.23 -32.21 17.52
C ARG A 404 48.52 -31.15 18.59
N LEU A 405 49.53 -31.41 19.43
CA LEU A 405 49.96 -30.48 20.47
C LEU A 405 50.50 -29.17 19.88
N ILE A 406 51.30 -29.25 18.80
CA ILE A 406 51.82 -28.07 18.10
C ILE A 406 50.68 -27.22 17.53
N LEU A 407 49.68 -27.84 16.89
CA LEU A 407 48.53 -27.14 16.32
C LEU A 407 47.71 -26.39 17.39
N LEU A 408 47.48 -27.04 18.54
CA LEU A 408 46.83 -26.39 19.68
C LEU A 408 47.68 -25.23 20.23
N GLY A 409 49.00 -25.43 20.34
CA GLY A 409 49.94 -24.39 20.76
C GLY A 409 49.92 -23.17 19.85
N LEU A 410 49.90 -23.36 18.53
CA LEU A 410 49.79 -22.26 17.56
C LEU A 410 48.50 -21.46 17.72
N ALA A 411 47.36 -22.14 17.95
CA ALA A 411 46.09 -21.45 18.19
C ALA A 411 46.09 -20.64 19.49
N LEU A 412 46.72 -21.17 20.54
CA LEU A 412 46.89 -20.46 21.81
C LEU A 412 47.79 -19.23 21.66
N ILE A 413 48.90 -19.33 20.93
CA ILE A 413 49.79 -18.19 20.63
C ILE A 413 49.03 -17.09 19.87
N VAL A 414 48.17 -17.46 18.91
CA VAL A 414 47.35 -16.49 18.19
C VAL A 414 46.36 -15.81 19.14
N ALA A 415 45.71 -16.54 20.06
CA ALA A 415 44.84 -15.94 21.07
C ALA A 415 45.59 -15.00 22.03
N GLU A 416 46.74 -15.42 22.55
CA GLU A 416 47.61 -14.63 23.41
C GLU A 416 48.02 -13.31 22.72
N SER A 417 48.42 -13.38 21.44
CA SER A 417 48.78 -12.17 20.66
C SER A 417 47.65 -11.13 20.58
N ARG A 418 46.38 -11.56 20.63
CA ARG A 418 45.22 -10.65 20.60
C ARG A 418 44.96 -10.02 21.97
N TYR A 419 45.24 -10.75 23.04
CA TYR A 419 45.13 -10.29 24.41
C TYR A 419 46.22 -9.27 24.74
N GLU A 420 47.49 -9.60 24.47
CA GLU A 420 48.63 -8.71 24.75
C GLU A 420 48.56 -7.40 23.96
N ALA A 421 48.10 -7.46 22.71
CA ALA A 421 47.95 -6.28 21.86
C ALA A 421 46.77 -5.38 22.27
N ASN A 422 46.01 -5.71 23.33
CA ASN A 422 44.79 -5.03 23.76
C ASN A 422 43.77 -4.84 22.62
N ILE A 423 43.70 -5.80 21.69
CA ILE A 423 42.79 -5.75 20.54
C ILE A 423 41.43 -6.35 20.89
N HIS A 424 41.41 -7.40 21.72
CA HIS A 424 40.21 -8.13 22.12
C HIS A 424 40.24 -8.48 23.61
N SER A 425 39.07 -8.47 24.25
CA SER A 425 38.92 -8.93 25.64
C SER A 425 39.03 -10.46 25.75
N THR A 426 39.32 -10.97 26.96
CA THR A 426 39.35 -12.43 27.23
C THR A 426 38.04 -13.12 26.85
N LYS A 427 36.90 -12.44 27.03
CA LYS A 427 35.56 -12.95 26.67
C LYS A 427 35.39 -13.08 25.15
N GLU A 428 35.86 -12.11 24.38
CA GLU A 428 35.80 -12.12 22.91
C GLU A 428 36.69 -13.21 22.30
N ILE A 429 37.86 -13.41 22.90
CA ILE A 429 38.80 -14.48 22.53
C ILE A 429 38.16 -15.84 22.82
N LEU A 430 37.56 -16.01 24.01
CA LEU A 430 36.88 -17.26 24.38
C LEU A 430 35.70 -17.59 23.44
N ARG A 431 34.85 -16.59 23.13
CA ARG A 431 33.77 -16.75 22.15
C ARG A 431 34.30 -17.15 20.77
N GLY A 432 35.42 -16.56 20.35
CA GLY A 432 36.07 -16.89 19.08
C GLY A 432 36.56 -18.34 19.06
N ALA A 433 37.27 -18.77 20.11
CA ALA A 433 37.73 -20.15 20.23
C ALA A 433 36.57 -21.15 20.20
N ILE A 434 35.51 -20.90 20.98
CA ILE A 434 34.31 -21.76 21.00
C ILE A 434 33.69 -21.83 19.61
N LEU A 435 33.51 -20.70 18.93
CA LEU A 435 32.94 -20.65 17.58
C LEU A 435 33.77 -21.48 16.59
N GLY A 436 35.08 -21.25 16.54
CA GLY A 436 36.00 -21.96 15.65
C GLY A 436 36.00 -23.47 15.88
N ILE A 437 36.10 -23.90 17.14
CA ILE A 437 36.06 -25.33 17.52
C ILE A 437 34.71 -25.94 17.14
N SER A 438 33.60 -25.27 17.45
CA SER A 438 32.26 -25.83 17.26
C SER A 438 31.94 -26.03 15.78
N VAL A 439 32.24 -25.03 14.94
CA VAL A 439 32.01 -25.13 13.49
C VAL A 439 32.90 -26.22 12.88
N ALA A 440 34.18 -26.28 13.27
CA ALA A 440 35.09 -27.31 12.80
C ALA A 440 34.64 -28.72 13.23
N LEU A 441 34.23 -28.91 14.50
CA LEU A 441 33.73 -30.21 15.00
C LEU A 441 32.43 -30.64 14.34
N VAL A 442 31.50 -29.71 14.09
CA VAL A 442 30.24 -30.04 13.40
C VAL A 442 30.52 -30.48 11.97
N ILE A 443 31.37 -29.76 11.24
CA ILE A 443 31.64 -30.09 9.85
C ILE A 443 32.54 -31.31 9.72
N PHE A 444 33.69 -31.35 10.41
CA PHE A 444 34.59 -32.50 10.30
C PHE A 444 34.11 -33.71 11.09
N GLY A 445 33.44 -33.55 12.23
CA GLY A 445 32.95 -34.69 13.02
C GLY A 445 31.75 -35.39 12.40
N VAL A 446 30.95 -34.68 11.59
CA VAL A 446 29.80 -35.28 10.89
C VAL A 446 30.19 -35.78 9.50
N PHE A 447 31.13 -35.11 8.82
CA PHE A 447 31.43 -35.37 7.41
C PHE A 447 32.84 -35.95 7.13
N SER A 448 33.72 -36.13 8.12
CA SER A 448 34.99 -36.86 7.98
C SER A 448 34.89 -38.22 8.66
#